data_AF-A0A238D9R1-F1
#
_entry.id   AF-A0A238D9R1-F1
#
_cell.length_a   1.000
_cell.length_b   1.000
_cell.length_c   1.000
_cell.angle_alpha   90.00
_cell.angle_beta   90.00
_cell.angle_gamma   90.00
#
_symmetry.space_group_name_H-M   'P 1'
#
loop_
_entity.id
_entity.type
_entity.pdbx_description
1 polymer ?
#
loop_
_entity_poly.entity_id
_entity_poly.type
_entity_poly.pdbx_seq_one_letter_code
_entity_poly.pdbx_strand_id
1 'polypeptide(L)'
;MTSPKHFSNISPTATATSASEVASDQQRLRFRLLTSLELTKLALALRQQTVAAASEAIRGLGVAPRRETAQAVLDRRTSIDNVRRSRAARRQFNTQPALAQRLRTYKASKVFPVAKSLFRHGAAGGGTFKLWFVEKSSEVSYKVDIDSNRDTYRGSFKGWSATEDHHRIWVPRDWAARVLAHGLADLDGMMTLDAHRLMSPEGITLYAATWAAQSRGYSVTTHRGFIAISGGLSFHADSAEHAVAGIRRKVTAAGRPPRQLVSPLDTDIDAFVRRYQRYDVTVNLDDARESGSCEYGIRSWCEAVGLDYEDGEAPLADILTAFQARPQVEVRRAILHAIRRQQAHLRKAA
;
A
#
# COMPACT_ATOMS: atom_id res chain seq x y z
N MET A 1 56.42 -36.01 -12.00
CA MET A 1 56.78 -35.30 -13.25
C MET A 1 56.36 -33.85 -13.05
N THR A 2 57.18 -32.80 -12.99
CA THR A 2 58.63 -32.57 -13.10
C THR A 2 58.84 -31.20 -12.46
N SER A 3 59.50 -31.15 -11.30
CA SER A 3 60.50 -30.09 -11.03
C SER A 3 61.80 -30.52 -11.73
N PRO A 4 62.93 -29.79 -11.73
CA PRO A 4 63.25 -28.37 -11.45
C PRO A 4 64.23 -27.76 -12.51
N LYS A 5 64.50 -26.44 -12.51
CA LYS A 5 65.78 -25.78 -12.94
C LYS A 5 65.76 -24.36 -12.33
N HIS A 6 66.60 -23.88 -11.41
CA HIS A 6 68.05 -23.99 -11.13
C HIS A 6 68.96 -23.53 -12.27
N PHE A 7 69.47 -22.29 -12.16
CA PHE A 7 70.80 -21.80 -12.57
C PHE A 7 71.11 -20.59 -11.64
N SER A 8 71.99 -20.69 -10.66
CA SER A 8 73.47 -20.63 -10.71
C SER A 8 73.97 -19.20 -11.00
N ASN A 9 74.40 -18.48 -9.96
CA ASN A 9 75.80 -18.27 -9.55
C ASN A 9 76.59 -17.36 -10.50
N ILE A 10 76.77 -16.10 -10.08
CA ILE A 10 77.93 -15.29 -10.44
C ILE A 10 78.47 -14.68 -9.14
N SER A 11 79.68 -15.08 -8.79
CA SER A 11 80.52 -14.58 -7.70
C SER A 11 81.30 -13.31 -8.12
N PRO A 12 81.98 -12.62 -7.19
CA PRO A 12 81.98 -11.17 -7.12
C PRO A 12 83.19 -10.51 -7.79
N THR A 13 83.02 -9.27 -8.23
CA THR A 13 84.14 -8.36 -8.49
C THR A 13 84.17 -7.32 -7.38
N ALA A 14 85.26 -7.35 -6.61
CA ALA A 14 85.59 -6.37 -5.61
C ALA A 14 85.89 -5.02 -6.25
N THR A 15 85.29 -3.97 -5.71
CA THR A 15 85.88 -2.63 -5.78
C THR A 15 85.72 -1.99 -4.40
N ALA A 16 86.82 -2.02 -3.66
CA ALA A 16 87.00 -1.21 -2.47
C ALA A 16 87.07 0.26 -2.90
N THR A 17 86.21 1.12 -2.37
CA THR A 17 86.56 2.53 -2.19
C THR A 17 85.73 3.16 -1.09
N SER A 18 86.42 3.89 -0.22
CA SER A 18 85.96 5.02 0.59
C SER A 18 84.90 4.74 1.66
N ALA A 19 85.42 4.52 2.86
CA ALA A 19 84.87 5.10 4.08
C ALA A 19 84.49 6.58 3.84
N SER A 20 83.23 6.92 4.11
CA SER A 20 82.76 8.29 4.28
C SER A 20 81.62 8.26 5.30
N GLU A 21 81.95 8.81 6.47
CA GLU A 21 81.09 9.63 7.30
C GLU A 21 79.69 9.08 7.64
N VAL A 22 79.66 8.27 8.70
CA VAL A 22 78.55 8.33 9.65
C VAL A 22 78.66 9.66 10.38
N ALA A 23 78.19 10.73 9.74
CA ALA A 23 77.90 11.99 10.41
C ALA A 23 76.70 11.74 11.32
N SER A 24 76.97 11.42 12.59
CA SER A 24 75.97 11.51 13.64
C SER A 24 75.62 12.99 13.80
N ASP A 25 74.64 13.43 13.03
CA ASP A 25 73.99 14.72 13.19
C ASP A 25 73.15 14.64 14.47
N GLN A 26 73.84 14.67 15.62
CA GLN A 26 73.22 14.94 16.90
C GLN A 26 72.71 16.37 16.82
N GLN A 27 71.50 16.54 16.28
CA GLN A 27 70.76 17.78 16.33
C GLN A 27 70.77 18.25 17.78
N ARG A 28 71.55 19.30 18.07
CA ARG A 28 71.61 19.92 19.39
C ARG A 28 70.22 20.45 19.71
N LEU A 29 69.49 19.69 20.52
CA LEU A 29 68.16 20.06 20.98
C LEU A 29 68.26 21.39 21.73
N ARG A 30 67.44 22.35 21.33
CA ARG A 30 67.42 23.67 21.96
C ARG A 30 66.51 23.64 23.18
N PHE A 31 66.97 24.19 24.29
CA PHE A 31 66.10 24.48 25.43
C PHE A 31 65.35 25.78 25.16
N ARG A 32 64.07 25.66 24.79
CA ARG A 32 63.16 26.80 24.67
C ARG A 32 61.76 26.40 25.11
N LEU A 33 60.98 27.38 25.57
CA LEU A 33 59.57 27.19 25.86
C LEU A 33 58.80 27.07 24.53
N LEU A 34 57.84 26.15 24.50
CA LEU A 34 56.92 26.02 23.37
C LEU A 34 55.84 27.11 23.46
N THR A 35 55.50 27.69 22.32
CA THR A 35 54.38 28.62 22.22
C THR A 35 53.04 27.89 22.36
N SER A 36 51.98 28.62 22.73
CA SER A 36 50.61 28.08 22.82
C SER A 36 50.12 27.44 21.51
N LEU A 37 50.55 28.00 20.36
CA LEU A 37 50.23 27.46 19.05
C LEU A 37 50.94 26.11 18.79
N GLU A 38 52.24 26.02 19.12
CA GLU A 38 53.02 24.76 19.00
C GLU A 38 52.44 23.67 19.90
N LEU A 39 52.11 23.99 21.16
CA LEU A 39 51.44 23.06 22.08
C LEU A 39 50.11 22.56 21.51
N THR A 40 49.31 23.45 20.92
CA THR A 40 48.02 23.09 20.32
C THR A 40 48.20 22.20 19.08
N LYS A 41 49.18 22.50 18.21
CA LYS A 41 49.50 21.68 17.03
C LYS A 41 49.98 20.27 17.41
N LEU A 42 50.90 20.18 18.38
CA LEU A 42 51.37 18.90 18.91
C LEU A 42 50.22 18.10 19.53
N ALA A 43 49.40 18.74 20.37
CA ALA A 43 48.24 18.09 20.99
C ALA A 43 47.29 17.52 19.93
N LEU A 44 47.03 18.23 18.83
CA LEU A 44 46.20 17.74 17.73
C LEU A 44 46.82 16.56 16.96
N ALA A 45 48.14 16.58 16.75
CA ALA A 45 48.88 15.56 16.00
C ALA A 45 49.15 14.27 16.78
N LEU A 46 49.11 14.32 18.12
CA LEU A 46 49.33 13.14 18.95
C LEU A 46 48.29 12.04 18.70
N ARG A 47 48.80 10.83 18.41
CA ARG A 47 48.00 9.61 18.23
C ARG A 47 47.84 8.82 19.53
N GLN A 48 48.84 8.87 20.41
CA GLN A 48 48.86 8.21 21.72
C GLN A 48 48.94 9.25 22.83
N GLN A 49 48.15 9.07 23.90
CA GLN A 49 48.09 10.00 25.03
C GLN A 49 49.08 9.59 26.14
N THR A 50 50.36 9.47 25.79
CA THR A 50 51.42 9.10 26.73
C THR A 50 52.51 10.18 26.78
N VAL A 51 53.16 10.33 27.94
CA VAL A 51 54.26 11.30 28.13
C VAL A 51 55.43 11.00 27.19
N ALA A 52 55.68 9.72 26.90
CA ALA A 52 56.71 9.28 25.96
C ALA A 52 56.42 9.77 24.53
N ALA A 53 55.20 9.56 24.03
CA ALA A 53 54.80 10.02 22.70
C ALA A 53 54.79 11.56 22.60
N ALA A 54 54.36 12.26 23.64
CA ALA A 54 54.44 13.72 23.71
C ALA A 54 55.89 14.22 23.67
N SER A 55 56.79 13.55 24.40
CA SER A 55 58.21 13.90 24.45
C SER A 55 58.93 13.60 23.13
N GLU A 56 58.54 12.55 22.41
CA GLU A 56 59.01 12.27 21.05
C GLU A 56 58.53 13.32 20.05
N ALA A 57 57.25 13.72 20.12
CA ALA A 57 56.71 14.76 19.27
C ALA A 57 57.37 16.14 19.51
N ILE A 58 57.74 16.45 20.76
CA ILE A 58 58.52 17.66 21.11
C ILE A 58 59.94 17.59 20.53
N ARG A 59 60.57 16.41 20.57
CA ARG A 59 61.90 16.19 19.95
C ARG A 59 61.86 16.40 18.44
N GLY A 60 60.78 16.00 17.77
CA GLY A 60 60.57 16.27 16.34
C GLY A 60 60.56 17.76 15.96
N LEU A 61 60.38 18.67 16.92
CA LEU A 61 60.51 20.12 16.72
C LEU A 61 61.91 20.67 17.03
N GLY A 62 62.89 19.80 17.29
CA GLY A 62 64.26 20.18 17.68
C GLY A 62 64.36 20.77 19.09
N VAL A 63 63.37 20.51 19.95
CA VAL A 63 63.29 21.03 21.32
C VAL A 63 63.58 19.91 22.33
N ALA A 64 64.38 20.21 23.36
CA ALA A 64 64.66 19.26 24.42
C ALA A 64 63.38 18.98 25.24
N PRO A 65 62.90 17.72 25.32
CA PRO A 65 61.65 17.42 26.00
C PRO A 65 61.83 17.55 27.52
N ARG A 66 61.00 18.39 28.14
CA ARG A 66 60.82 18.41 29.60
C ARG A 66 59.51 17.71 29.94
N ARG A 67 59.50 16.98 31.06
CA ARG A 67 58.30 16.27 31.54
C ARG A 67 57.11 17.21 31.70
N GLU A 68 57.33 18.40 32.23
CA GLU A 68 56.31 19.45 32.38
C GLU A 68 55.72 19.89 31.03
N THR A 69 56.57 20.09 30.02
CA THR A 69 56.14 20.48 28.67
C THR A 69 55.36 19.35 27.99
N ALA A 70 55.80 18.10 28.15
CA ALA A 70 55.06 16.93 27.65
C ALA A 70 53.68 16.81 28.34
N GLN A 71 53.61 17.07 29.64
CA GLN A 71 52.35 17.10 30.38
C GLN A 71 51.43 18.22 29.87
N ALA A 72 51.96 19.42 29.63
CA ALA A 72 51.19 20.53 29.07
C ALA A 72 50.58 20.22 27.69
N VAL A 73 51.27 19.44 26.85
CA VAL A 73 50.72 18.97 25.57
C VAL A 73 49.56 17.98 25.79
N LEU A 74 49.68 17.05 26.74
CA LEU A 74 48.63 16.09 27.08
C LEU A 74 47.39 16.77 27.69
N ASP A 75 47.60 17.74 28.57
CA ASP A 75 46.51 18.52 29.18
C ASP A 75 45.78 19.34 28.10
N ARG A 76 46.54 19.91 27.15
CA ARG A 76 45.98 20.61 25.99
C ARG A 76 45.16 19.67 25.10
N ARG A 77 45.62 18.44 24.87
CA ARG A 77 44.85 17.43 24.12
C ARG A 77 43.57 17.05 24.84
N THR A 78 43.63 16.80 26.15
CA THR A 78 42.46 16.50 26.97
C THR A 78 41.43 17.63 26.92
N SER A 79 41.87 18.89 27.00
CA SER A 79 41.02 20.08 26.85
C SER A 79 40.34 20.12 25.47
N ILE A 80 41.09 19.90 24.38
CA ILE A 80 40.55 19.85 23.02
C ILE A 80 39.51 18.72 22.87
N ASP A 81 39.79 17.53 23.40
CA ASP A 81 38.88 16.39 23.33
C ASP A 81 37.62 16.62 24.17
N ASN A 82 37.72 17.33 25.30
CA ASN A 82 36.55 17.76 26.09
C ASN A 82 35.71 18.80 25.34
N VAL A 83 36.33 19.76 24.66
CA VAL A 83 35.62 20.72 23.80
C VAL A 83 34.94 20.01 22.62
N ARG A 84 35.59 19.02 22.01
CA ARG A 84 34.99 18.23 20.93
C ARG A 84 33.82 17.39 21.41
N ARG A 85 33.97 16.69 22.54
CA ARG A 85 32.89 15.90 23.18
C ARG A 85 31.70 16.78 23.56
N SER A 86 31.93 17.92 24.18
CA SER A 86 30.85 18.86 24.53
C SER A 86 30.16 19.44 23.30
N ARG A 87 30.89 19.79 22.24
CA ARG A 87 30.30 20.21 20.96
C ARG A 87 29.48 19.09 20.29
N ALA A 88 29.96 17.85 20.31
CA ALA A 88 29.24 16.69 19.78
C ALA A 88 27.95 16.42 20.57
N ALA A 89 28.00 16.48 21.91
CA ALA A 89 26.84 16.34 22.78
C ALA A 89 25.81 17.46 22.55
N ARG A 90 26.25 18.72 22.42
CA ARG A 90 25.38 19.87 22.08
C ARG A 90 24.74 19.72 20.70
N ARG A 91 25.49 19.22 19.70
CA ARG A 91 24.94 18.91 18.36
C ARG A 91 23.87 17.84 18.46
N GLN A 92 24.12 16.74 19.18
CA GLN A 92 23.13 15.67 19.39
C GLN A 92 21.85 16.19 20.04
N PHE A 93 21.97 17.05 21.06
CA PHE A 93 20.81 17.66 21.74
C PHE A 93 20.01 18.59 20.80
N ASN A 94 20.69 19.36 19.94
CA ASN A 94 20.02 20.21 18.94
C ASN A 94 19.47 19.44 17.74
N THR A 95 19.97 18.24 17.43
CA THR A 95 19.48 17.40 16.33
C THR A 95 18.33 16.48 16.70
N GLN A 96 17.99 16.32 17.98
CA GLN A 96 16.80 15.56 18.33
C GLN A 96 15.57 16.36 17.88
N PRO A 97 14.78 15.86 16.92
CA PRO A 97 13.54 16.52 16.56
C PRO A 97 12.68 16.64 17.81
N ALA A 98 12.09 17.82 18.02
CA ALA A 98 11.19 18.06 19.14
C ALA A 98 10.17 16.91 19.28
N LEU A 99 9.78 16.56 20.51
CA LEU A 99 8.88 15.44 20.79
C LEU A 99 7.64 15.42 19.87
N ALA A 100 7.08 16.60 19.58
CA ALA A 100 5.96 16.76 18.66
C ALA A 100 6.25 16.24 17.24
N GLN A 101 7.44 16.53 16.70
CA GLN A 101 7.87 16.05 15.39
C GLN A 101 8.07 14.53 15.39
N ARG A 102 8.67 13.97 16.45
CA ARG A 102 8.82 12.50 16.60
C ARG A 102 7.45 11.80 16.63
N LEU A 103 6.51 12.33 17.40
CA LEU A 103 5.15 11.80 17.48
C LEU A 103 4.42 11.91 16.14
N ARG A 104 4.62 13.02 15.40
CA ARG A 104 4.05 13.19 14.06
C ARG A 104 4.62 12.15 13.08
N THR A 105 5.94 11.95 13.06
CA THR A 105 6.60 10.93 12.24
C THR A 105 6.11 9.53 12.59
N TYR A 106 6.00 9.21 13.87
CA TYR A 106 5.47 7.91 14.33
C TYR A 106 4.04 7.68 13.84
N LYS A 107 3.14 8.66 14.00
CA LYS A 107 1.76 8.55 13.53
C LYS A 107 1.68 8.44 12.00
N ALA A 108 2.47 9.23 11.29
CA ALA A 108 2.57 9.14 9.83
C ALA A 108 3.04 7.75 9.36
N SER A 109 3.99 7.12 10.09
CA SER A 109 4.46 5.76 9.80
C SER A 109 3.37 4.68 9.93
N LYS A 110 2.24 4.99 10.58
CA LYS A 110 1.08 4.09 10.69
C LYS A 110 0.03 4.36 9.62
N VAL A 111 -0.22 5.62 9.30
CA VAL A 111 -1.27 6.03 8.35
C VAL A 111 -0.82 5.84 6.89
N PHE A 112 0.41 6.24 6.56
CA PHE A 112 0.88 6.23 5.16
C PHE A 112 0.97 4.84 4.53
N PRO A 113 1.42 3.77 5.23
CA PRO A 113 1.41 2.43 4.64
C PRO A 113 0.03 1.98 4.19
N VAL A 114 -1.02 2.24 4.99
CA VAL A 114 -2.41 1.89 4.66
C VAL A 114 -2.89 2.66 3.44
N ALA A 115 -2.62 3.96 3.39
CA ALA A 115 -2.98 4.79 2.24
C ALA A 115 -2.26 4.33 0.95
N LYS A 116 -0.99 3.94 1.05
CA LYS A 116 -0.20 3.45 -0.10
C LYS A 116 -0.62 2.05 -0.56
N SER A 117 -1.07 1.18 0.34
CA SER A 117 -1.54 -0.15 -0.04
C SER A 117 -2.90 -0.12 -0.72
N LEU A 118 -3.75 0.86 -0.39
CA LEU A 118 -5.13 0.93 -0.88
C LEU A 118 -5.33 1.84 -2.09
N PHE A 119 -4.56 2.93 -2.19
CA PHE A 119 -4.78 3.94 -3.21
C PHE A 119 -3.66 3.98 -4.22
N ARG A 120 -4.02 4.21 -5.48
CA ARG A 120 -3.05 4.44 -6.55
C ARG A 120 -2.28 5.70 -6.24
N HIS A 121 -0.97 5.65 -6.41
CA HIS A 121 -0.07 6.77 -6.16
C HIS A 121 1.17 6.68 -7.04
N GLY A 122 1.93 7.77 -7.14
CA GLY A 122 3.17 7.82 -7.91
C GLY A 122 2.92 8.02 -9.40
N ALA A 123 2.27 9.14 -9.73
CA ALA A 123 2.20 9.63 -11.09
C ALA A 123 3.61 9.90 -11.66
N ALA A 124 3.72 10.08 -12.98
CA ALA A 124 5.01 10.13 -13.67
C ALA A 124 5.93 11.27 -13.18
N GLY A 125 5.35 12.38 -12.72
CA GLY A 125 6.03 13.52 -12.09
C GLY A 125 6.49 13.25 -10.65
N GLY A 126 6.02 12.16 -10.04
CA GLY A 126 6.17 11.85 -8.63
C GLY A 126 4.90 12.14 -7.83
N GLY A 127 4.88 11.62 -6.59
CA GLY A 127 3.75 11.79 -5.68
C GLY A 127 4.19 12.15 -4.26
N THR A 128 3.35 12.89 -3.54
CA THR A 128 3.61 13.25 -2.13
C THR A 128 2.47 12.88 -1.21
N PHE A 129 2.79 12.57 0.04
CA PHE A 129 1.83 12.28 1.10
C PHE A 129 2.02 13.25 2.25
N LYS A 130 0.94 13.90 2.67
CA LYS A 130 0.93 14.82 3.81
C LYS A 130 -0.20 14.46 4.78
N LEU A 131 0.13 14.51 6.08
CA LEU A 131 -0.78 14.17 7.18
C LEU A 131 -1.03 15.38 8.07
N TRP A 132 -2.31 15.64 8.32
CA TRP A 132 -2.82 16.61 9.28
C TRP A 132 -3.67 15.93 10.34
N PHE A 133 -3.59 16.44 11.56
CA PHE A 133 -4.46 16.01 12.65
C PHE A 133 -5.57 17.03 12.84
N VAL A 134 -6.80 16.56 12.88
CA VAL A 134 -8.00 17.37 13.09
C VAL A 134 -8.65 17.00 14.42
N GLU A 135 -9.39 17.95 14.99
CA GLU A 135 -10.12 17.75 16.25
C GLU A 135 -11.60 17.45 16.01
N LYS A 136 -12.17 18.03 14.95
CA LYS A 136 -13.57 17.83 14.58
C LYS A 136 -13.71 16.68 13.59
N SER A 137 -14.63 15.76 13.86
CA SER A 137 -14.95 14.67 12.92
C SER A 137 -15.39 15.21 11.55
N SER A 138 -15.99 16.41 11.51
CA SER A 138 -16.39 17.09 10.28
C SER A 138 -15.25 17.49 9.35
N GLU A 139 -14.01 17.52 9.83
CA GLU A 139 -12.81 17.87 9.05
C GLU A 139 -12.03 16.64 8.57
N VAL A 140 -12.37 15.46 9.10
CA VAL A 140 -11.76 14.18 8.69
C VAL A 140 -12.06 13.95 7.21
N SER A 141 -11.00 13.78 6.43
CA SER A 141 -11.09 13.64 4.98
C SER A 141 -9.80 13.12 4.35
N TYR A 142 -9.91 12.68 3.11
CA TYR A 142 -8.80 12.36 2.22
C TYR A 142 -9.03 13.09 0.89
N LYS A 143 -8.02 13.82 0.41
CA LYS A 143 -8.04 14.45 -0.91
C LYS A 143 -6.77 14.13 -1.68
N VAL A 144 -6.90 14.02 -3.00
CA VAL A 144 -5.77 13.93 -3.92
C VAL A 144 -5.89 15.11 -4.87
N ASP A 145 -4.89 15.98 -4.86
CA ASP A 145 -4.76 17.02 -5.89
C ASP A 145 -3.85 16.48 -6.99
N ILE A 146 -4.28 16.66 -8.24
CA ILE A 146 -3.48 16.32 -9.41
C ILE A 146 -2.97 17.63 -10.00
N ASP A 147 -1.65 17.73 -10.10
CA ASP A 147 -0.97 18.88 -10.70
C ASP A 147 -0.08 18.42 -11.84
N SER A 148 0.60 19.37 -12.48
CA SER A 148 1.56 19.09 -13.53
C SER A 148 2.85 19.87 -13.35
N ASN A 149 3.98 19.19 -13.49
CA ASN A 149 5.31 19.75 -13.35
C ASN A 149 6.10 19.59 -14.66
N ARG A 150 6.63 20.70 -15.18
CA ARG A 150 7.44 20.73 -16.41
C ARG A 150 8.93 20.54 -16.17
N ASP A 151 9.34 20.57 -14.89
CA ASP A 151 10.72 20.43 -14.46
C ASP A 151 11.08 19.00 -14.08
N THR A 152 10.14 18.05 -14.13
CA THR A 152 10.42 16.62 -13.85
C THR A 152 11.36 16.04 -14.90
N TYR A 153 11.05 16.22 -16.18
CA TYR A 153 11.81 15.61 -17.27
C TYR A 153 13.10 16.39 -17.62
N ARG A 154 14.09 15.68 -18.14
CA ARG A 154 15.42 16.19 -18.53
C ARG A 154 15.76 15.76 -19.95
N GLY A 155 16.85 16.28 -20.52
CA GLY A 155 17.31 15.92 -21.86
C GLY A 155 16.31 16.31 -22.95
N SER A 156 16.06 15.40 -23.90
CA SER A 156 15.14 15.60 -25.02
C SER A 156 13.68 15.85 -24.62
N PHE A 157 13.30 15.47 -23.39
CA PHE A 157 11.95 15.64 -22.85
C PHE A 157 11.85 16.83 -21.88
N LYS A 158 12.91 17.65 -21.75
CA LYS A 158 12.88 18.83 -20.88
C LYS A 158 11.73 19.77 -21.28
N GLY A 159 10.97 20.24 -20.28
CA GLY A 159 9.82 21.13 -20.48
C GLY A 159 8.50 20.41 -20.78
N TRP A 160 8.52 19.08 -20.94
CA TRP A 160 7.31 18.28 -21.06
C TRP A 160 6.58 18.22 -19.73
N SER A 161 5.26 18.26 -19.77
CA SER A 161 4.40 18.22 -18.59
C SER A 161 4.37 16.80 -18.01
N ALA A 162 4.78 16.64 -16.75
CA ALA A 162 4.64 15.41 -15.99
C ALA A 162 3.53 15.56 -14.95
N THR A 163 2.61 14.61 -14.87
CA THR A 163 1.54 14.64 -13.88
C THR A 163 2.08 14.30 -12.49
N GLU A 164 1.70 15.08 -11.48
CA GLU A 164 2.02 14.83 -10.07
C GLU A 164 0.74 14.55 -9.27
N ASP A 165 0.84 13.69 -8.26
CA ASP A 165 -0.24 13.37 -7.33
C ASP A 165 0.10 13.79 -5.89
N HIS A 166 -0.80 14.52 -5.25
CA HIS A 166 -0.59 15.06 -3.91
C HIS A 166 -1.68 14.58 -2.95
N HIS A 167 -1.35 13.55 -2.19
CA HIS A 167 -2.22 12.93 -1.22
C HIS A 167 -2.23 13.73 0.09
N ARG A 168 -3.40 14.21 0.48
CA ARG A 168 -3.64 14.97 1.70
C ARG A 168 -4.62 14.22 2.59
N ILE A 169 -4.16 13.89 3.79
CA ILE A 169 -4.88 13.03 4.73
C ILE A 169 -5.13 13.80 6.03
N TRP A 170 -6.40 13.92 6.42
CA TRP A 170 -6.83 14.54 7.67
C TRP A 170 -7.50 13.49 8.55
N VAL A 171 -6.89 13.17 9.69
CA VAL A 171 -7.38 12.15 10.64
C VAL A 171 -7.38 12.67 12.07
N PRO A 172 -8.15 12.09 13.00
CA PRO A 172 -8.07 12.42 14.40
C PRO A 172 -6.67 12.18 14.99
N ARG A 173 -6.32 12.93 16.03
CA ARG A 173 -5.01 12.85 16.68
C ARG A 173 -4.75 11.46 17.29
N ASP A 174 -5.80 10.73 17.66
CA ASP A 174 -5.82 9.40 18.25
C ASP A 174 -6.25 8.30 17.27
N TRP A 175 -6.13 8.54 15.95
CA TRP A 175 -6.49 7.60 14.88
C TRP A 175 -6.03 6.16 15.12
N ALA A 176 -4.78 5.96 15.55
CA ALA A 176 -4.25 4.62 15.77
C ALA A 176 -5.00 3.85 16.88
N ALA A 177 -5.48 4.54 17.91
CA ALA A 177 -6.28 3.91 18.96
C ALA A 177 -7.71 3.60 18.47
N ARG A 178 -8.31 4.50 17.69
CA ARG A 178 -9.68 4.35 17.19
C ARG A 178 -9.84 3.35 16.06
N VAL A 179 -8.84 3.26 15.19
CA VAL A 179 -8.92 2.52 13.93
C VAL A 179 -7.96 1.34 13.94
N LEU A 180 -6.66 1.62 14.10
CA LEU A 180 -5.62 0.58 13.93
C LEU A 180 -5.69 -0.49 15.03
N ALA A 181 -5.86 -0.10 16.28
CA ALA A 181 -5.95 -1.03 17.42
C ALA A 181 -7.15 -1.98 17.33
N HIS A 182 -8.19 -1.60 16.58
CA HIS A 182 -9.39 -2.38 16.35
C HIS A 182 -9.39 -3.11 14.99
N GLY A 183 -8.28 -3.07 14.25
CA GLY A 183 -8.17 -3.74 12.94
C GLY A 183 -9.07 -3.12 11.86
N LEU A 184 -9.45 -1.85 11.99
CA LEU A 184 -10.41 -1.18 11.09
C LEU A 184 -9.74 -0.44 9.93
N ALA A 185 -8.41 -0.44 9.85
CA ALA A 185 -7.66 0.43 8.96
C ALA A 185 -7.94 0.17 7.47
N ASP A 186 -8.17 -1.10 7.11
CA ASP A 186 -8.54 -1.57 5.78
C ASP A 186 -9.76 -2.49 5.92
N LEU A 187 -10.90 -2.06 5.36
CA LEU A 187 -12.14 -2.83 5.35
C LEU A 187 -12.75 -2.79 3.95
N ASP A 188 -12.89 -3.96 3.31
CA ASP A 188 -13.40 -4.10 1.95
C ASP A 188 -12.67 -3.19 0.91
N GLY A 189 -11.35 -2.98 1.07
CA GLY A 189 -10.55 -2.15 0.17
C GLY A 189 -10.74 -0.63 0.38
N MET A 190 -11.36 -0.24 1.49
CA MET A 190 -11.57 1.15 1.89
C MET A 190 -10.75 1.48 3.13
N MET A 191 -10.16 2.68 3.16
CA MET A 191 -9.34 3.14 4.27
C MET A 191 -10.21 3.85 5.32
N THR A 192 -10.28 3.33 6.54
CA THR A 192 -10.99 4.03 7.62
C THR A 192 -10.17 5.20 8.16
N LEU A 193 -10.73 6.41 8.11
CA LEU A 193 -10.10 7.66 8.55
C LEU A 193 -10.50 8.07 9.96
N ASP A 194 -11.67 7.66 10.44
CA ASP A 194 -12.14 7.82 11.82
C ASP A 194 -13.21 6.76 12.09
N ALA A 195 -13.28 6.31 13.34
CA ALA A 195 -14.27 5.34 13.80
C ALA A 195 -14.60 5.59 15.27
N HIS A 196 -15.89 5.67 15.57
CA HIS A 196 -16.42 5.76 16.92
C HIS A 196 -17.41 4.62 17.16
N ARG A 197 -17.10 3.74 18.12
CA ARG A 197 -17.91 2.56 18.41
C ARG A 197 -19.26 2.98 19.01
N LEU A 198 -20.33 2.34 18.54
CA LEU A 198 -21.70 2.54 19.03
C LEU A 198 -22.23 1.28 19.71
N MET A 199 -23.28 1.47 20.51
CA MET A 199 -24.09 0.35 20.98
C MET A 199 -24.70 -0.39 19.79
N SER A 200 -24.65 -1.72 19.83
CA SER A 200 -25.09 -2.57 18.73
C SER A 200 -25.69 -3.89 19.23
N PRO A 201 -26.52 -4.56 18.41
CA PRO A 201 -27.04 -5.90 18.72
C PRO A 201 -25.91 -6.92 18.95
N GLU A 202 -26.19 -7.97 19.70
CA GLU A 202 -25.24 -9.05 19.97
C GLU A 202 -24.66 -9.65 18.68
N GLY A 203 -23.36 -9.94 18.70
CA GLY A 203 -22.63 -10.50 17.55
C GLY A 203 -22.30 -9.51 16.43
N ILE A 204 -22.70 -8.24 16.54
CA ILE A 204 -22.37 -7.18 15.57
C ILE A 204 -21.66 -6.05 16.31
N THR A 205 -20.53 -5.59 15.77
CA THR A 205 -19.90 -4.35 16.23
C THR A 205 -20.19 -3.24 15.25
N LEU A 206 -20.79 -2.15 15.73
CA LEU A 206 -21.15 -0.99 14.91
C LEU A 206 -20.27 0.23 15.25
N TYR A 207 -19.91 0.98 14.21
CA TYR A 207 -19.14 2.23 14.31
C TYR A 207 -19.82 3.33 13.49
N ALA A 208 -19.89 4.55 14.03
CA ALA A 208 -19.98 5.76 13.21
C ALA A 208 -18.58 6.07 12.66
N ALA A 209 -18.45 6.24 11.35
CA ALA A 209 -17.15 6.25 10.71
C ALA A 209 -17.06 7.20 9.52
N THR A 210 -15.83 7.59 9.21
CA THR A 210 -15.44 8.25 7.96
C THR A 210 -14.41 7.37 7.28
N TRP A 211 -14.59 7.07 5.98
CA TRP A 211 -13.65 6.25 5.21
C TRP A 211 -13.36 6.86 3.85
N ALA A 212 -12.24 6.47 3.25
CA ALA A 212 -11.82 6.86 1.92
C ALA A 212 -11.86 5.65 0.97
N ALA A 213 -12.29 5.89 -0.26
CA ALA A 213 -12.36 4.88 -1.32
C ALA A 213 -11.68 5.39 -2.60
N GLN A 214 -10.98 4.49 -3.28
CA GLN A 214 -10.42 4.78 -4.60
C GLN A 214 -11.57 4.93 -5.61
N SER A 215 -11.59 6.05 -6.31
CA SER A 215 -12.47 6.28 -7.46
C SER A 215 -11.68 6.14 -8.77
N ARG A 216 -12.10 6.82 -9.84
CA ARG A 216 -11.42 6.80 -11.14
C ARG A 216 -10.01 7.38 -11.05
N GLY A 217 -9.05 6.73 -11.71
CA GLY A 217 -7.66 7.20 -11.78
C GLY A 217 -7.01 7.24 -10.40
N TYR A 218 -6.46 8.41 -10.03
CA TYR A 218 -5.87 8.72 -8.73
C TYR A 218 -6.86 9.38 -7.75
N SER A 219 -8.11 9.66 -8.17
CA SER A 219 -9.09 10.35 -7.33
C SER A 219 -9.54 9.47 -6.16
N VAL A 220 -9.58 10.05 -4.96
CA VAL A 220 -10.04 9.40 -3.73
C VAL A 220 -11.24 10.16 -3.18
N THR A 221 -12.34 9.46 -2.90
CA THR A 221 -13.56 10.04 -2.33
C THR A 221 -13.67 9.70 -0.85
N THR A 222 -14.05 10.68 -0.04
CA THR A 222 -14.34 10.49 1.39
C THR A 222 -15.83 10.28 1.58
N HIS A 223 -16.18 9.25 2.35
CA HIS A 223 -17.56 8.89 2.70
C HIS A 223 -17.73 8.95 4.22
N ARG A 224 -18.96 9.19 4.66
CA ARG A 224 -19.37 9.21 6.07
C ARG A 224 -20.61 8.36 6.25
N GLY A 225 -20.68 7.68 7.38
CA GLY A 225 -21.81 6.81 7.70
C GLY A 225 -21.43 5.83 8.79
N PHE A 226 -21.76 4.57 8.58
CA PHE A 226 -21.66 3.52 9.57
C PHE A 226 -20.96 2.28 9.02
N ILE A 227 -20.16 1.64 9.87
CA ILE A 227 -19.47 0.37 9.59
C ILE A 227 -19.98 -0.66 10.57
N ALA A 228 -20.57 -1.74 10.07
CA ALA A 228 -20.97 -2.89 10.86
C ALA A 228 -20.03 -4.08 10.59
N ILE A 229 -19.58 -4.76 11.64
CA ILE A 229 -18.63 -5.87 11.58
C ILE A 229 -19.18 -7.09 12.30
N SER A 230 -19.10 -8.26 11.66
CA SER A 230 -19.47 -9.55 12.26
C SER A 230 -18.76 -10.69 11.53
N GLY A 231 -18.25 -11.68 12.28
CA GLY A 231 -17.62 -12.87 11.69
C GLY A 231 -16.45 -12.58 10.75
N GLY A 232 -15.68 -11.51 11.00
CA GLY A 232 -14.58 -11.07 10.12
C GLY A 232 -15.01 -10.35 8.83
N LEU A 233 -16.32 -10.16 8.63
CA LEU A 233 -16.88 -9.41 7.51
C LEU A 233 -17.23 -7.99 7.97
N SER A 234 -17.12 -7.03 7.04
CA SER A 234 -17.57 -5.65 7.23
C SER A 234 -18.69 -5.27 6.26
N PHE A 235 -19.47 -4.26 6.61
CA PHE A 235 -20.43 -3.62 5.71
C PHE A 235 -20.52 -2.13 6.01
N HIS A 236 -20.47 -1.31 4.95
CA HIS A 236 -20.52 0.15 5.01
C HIS A 236 -21.90 0.64 4.55
N ALA A 237 -22.50 1.60 5.25
CA ALA A 237 -23.75 2.24 4.84
C ALA A 237 -23.82 3.69 5.31
N ASP A 238 -24.77 4.45 4.79
CA ASP A 238 -25.11 5.81 5.22
C ASP A 238 -25.88 5.84 6.56
N SER A 239 -26.61 4.77 6.89
CA SER A 239 -27.36 4.60 8.14
C SER A 239 -26.93 3.38 8.96
N ALA A 240 -27.14 3.44 10.27
CA ALA A 240 -26.85 2.35 11.20
C ALA A 240 -27.68 1.09 10.90
N GLU A 241 -28.96 1.27 10.60
CA GLU A 241 -29.93 0.22 10.29
C GLU A 241 -29.52 -0.52 9.01
N HIS A 242 -29.13 0.23 7.97
CA HIS A 242 -28.66 -0.34 6.72
C HIS A 242 -27.33 -1.07 6.88
N ALA A 243 -26.42 -0.56 7.72
CA ALA A 243 -25.17 -1.25 8.03
C ALA A 243 -25.43 -2.60 8.71
N VAL A 244 -26.30 -2.63 9.73
CA VAL A 244 -26.69 -3.85 10.46
C VAL A 244 -27.42 -4.85 9.55
N ALA A 245 -28.38 -4.39 8.74
CA ALA A 245 -29.08 -5.25 7.80
C ALA A 245 -28.14 -5.79 6.71
N GLY A 246 -27.20 -4.96 6.24
CA GLY A 246 -26.17 -5.33 5.27
C GLY A 246 -25.26 -6.43 5.77
N ILE A 247 -24.69 -6.28 6.99
CA ILE A 247 -23.79 -7.29 7.54
C ILE A 247 -24.51 -8.61 7.80
N ARG A 248 -25.75 -8.58 8.32
CA ARG A 248 -26.56 -9.80 8.51
C ARG A 248 -26.78 -10.55 7.20
N ARG A 249 -27.11 -9.83 6.13
CA ARG A 249 -27.23 -10.42 4.78
C ARG A 249 -25.91 -11.01 4.30
N LYS A 250 -24.79 -10.29 4.48
CA LYS A 250 -23.44 -10.73 4.06
C LYS A 250 -23.01 -12.00 4.80
N VAL A 251 -23.20 -12.07 6.12
CA VAL A 251 -22.94 -13.27 6.95
C VAL A 251 -23.82 -14.44 6.51
N THR A 252 -25.12 -14.20 6.33
CA THR A 252 -26.06 -15.25 5.87
C THR A 252 -25.68 -15.78 4.49
N ALA A 253 -25.23 -14.90 3.58
CA ALA A 253 -24.77 -15.29 2.25
C ALA A 253 -23.46 -16.08 2.29
N ALA A 254 -22.51 -15.69 3.15
CA ALA A 254 -21.24 -16.42 3.32
C ALA A 254 -21.43 -17.84 3.84
N GLY A 255 -22.48 -18.08 4.64
CA GLY A 255 -22.85 -19.42 5.13
C GLY A 255 -23.66 -20.27 4.13
N ARG A 256 -24.05 -19.73 2.96
CA ARG A 256 -24.81 -20.48 1.95
C ARG A 256 -23.87 -21.08 0.91
N PRO A 257 -24.12 -22.32 0.45
CA PRO A 257 -23.40 -22.85 -0.71
C PRO A 257 -23.64 -21.93 -1.92
N PRO A 258 -22.63 -21.76 -2.80
CA PRO A 258 -22.78 -20.93 -3.98
C PRO A 258 -24.00 -21.39 -4.77
N ARG A 259 -24.96 -20.49 -4.98
CA ARG A 259 -26.11 -20.76 -5.85
C ARG A 259 -25.55 -20.99 -7.25
N GLN A 260 -25.53 -22.24 -7.68
CA GLN A 260 -25.32 -22.56 -9.08
C GLN A 260 -26.48 -21.92 -9.83
N LEU A 261 -26.19 -20.86 -10.59
CA LEU A 261 -27.14 -20.23 -11.50
C LEU A 261 -27.39 -21.22 -12.64
N VAL A 262 -28.26 -22.19 -12.39
CA VAL A 262 -28.71 -23.11 -13.43
C VAL A 262 -29.58 -22.31 -14.38
N SER A 263 -29.15 -22.19 -15.62
CA SER A 263 -29.93 -21.57 -16.69
C SER A 263 -31.30 -22.25 -16.75
N PRO A 264 -32.40 -21.51 -16.96
CA PRO A 264 -33.70 -22.11 -17.25
C PRO A 264 -33.67 -23.10 -18.44
N LEU A 265 -32.71 -22.93 -19.37
CA LEU A 265 -32.53 -23.87 -20.48
C LEU A 265 -31.86 -25.18 -20.06
N ASP A 266 -31.05 -25.15 -19.00
CA ASP A 266 -30.26 -26.29 -18.51
C ASP A 266 -30.90 -26.98 -17.30
N THR A 267 -32.12 -26.55 -16.92
CA THR A 267 -32.85 -27.16 -15.81
C THR A 267 -33.50 -28.47 -16.25
N ASP A 268 -33.66 -29.44 -15.35
CA ASP A 268 -34.49 -30.62 -15.62
C ASP A 268 -35.94 -30.25 -16.04
N ILE A 269 -36.60 -31.11 -16.82
CA ILE A 269 -37.94 -30.86 -17.37
C ILE A 269 -38.96 -30.64 -16.25
N ASP A 270 -38.98 -31.48 -15.22
CA ASP A 270 -39.95 -31.36 -14.12
C ASP A 270 -39.65 -30.15 -13.25
N ALA A 271 -38.37 -29.81 -13.10
CA ALA A 271 -37.97 -28.59 -12.40
C ALA A 271 -38.36 -27.33 -13.19
N PHE A 272 -38.27 -27.36 -14.52
CA PHE A 272 -38.71 -26.28 -15.40
C PHE A 272 -40.24 -26.08 -15.28
N VAL A 273 -41.03 -27.15 -15.43
CA VAL A 273 -42.49 -27.08 -15.35
C VAL A 273 -42.95 -26.56 -13.99
N ARG A 274 -42.46 -27.14 -12.89
CA ARG A 274 -42.77 -26.67 -11.52
C ARG A 274 -42.42 -25.20 -11.31
N ARG A 275 -41.34 -24.73 -11.92
CA ARG A 275 -40.89 -23.33 -11.79
C ARG A 275 -41.80 -22.35 -12.52
N TYR A 276 -42.39 -22.75 -13.65
CA TYR A 276 -43.12 -21.84 -14.54
C TYR A 276 -44.65 -22.05 -14.55
N GLN A 277 -45.18 -23.13 -13.98
CA GLN A 277 -46.63 -23.37 -13.87
C GLN A 277 -47.40 -22.30 -13.07
N ARG A 278 -46.71 -21.48 -12.26
CA ARG A 278 -47.33 -20.42 -11.46
C ARG A 278 -47.75 -19.19 -12.27
N TYR A 279 -47.36 -19.12 -13.54
CA TYR A 279 -47.66 -17.99 -14.40
C TYR A 279 -48.95 -18.26 -15.17
N ASP A 280 -49.88 -17.31 -15.11
CA ASP A 280 -51.10 -17.33 -15.91
C ASP A 280 -50.88 -16.46 -17.15
N VAL A 281 -50.41 -17.08 -18.23
CA VAL A 281 -49.97 -16.42 -19.47
C VAL A 281 -50.39 -17.25 -20.67
N THR A 282 -50.84 -16.59 -21.73
CA THR A 282 -51.04 -17.22 -23.04
C THR A 282 -49.75 -17.15 -23.85
N VAL A 283 -49.35 -18.27 -24.45
CA VAL A 283 -48.21 -18.35 -25.37
C VAL A 283 -48.75 -18.34 -26.79
N ASN A 284 -48.28 -17.40 -27.62
CA ASN A 284 -48.72 -17.31 -29.02
C ASN A 284 -47.60 -17.72 -29.98
N LEU A 285 -47.96 -17.92 -31.26
CA LEU A 285 -46.98 -18.29 -32.29
C LEU A 285 -45.85 -17.26 -32.42
N ASP A 286 -46.12 -15.98 -32.17
CA ASP A 286 -45.11 -14.94 -32.22
C ASP A 286 -44.04 -15.09 -31.12
N ASP A 287 -44.41 -15.59 -29.94
CA ASP A 287 -43.42 -15.94 -28.91
C ASP A 287 -42.44 -17.01 -29.39
N ALA A 288 -42.92 -17.98 -30.18
CA ALA A 288 -42.07 -19.01 -30.76
C ALA A 288 -41.18 -18.44 -31.88
N ARG A 289 -41.72 -17.58 -32.76
CA ARG A 289 -40.98 -16.94 -33.84
C ARG A 289 -39.91 -15.99 -33.32
N GLU A 290 -40.27 -15.08 -32.42
CA GLU A 290 -39.36 -14.08 -31.84
C GLU A 290 -38.29 -14.71 -30.95
N SER A 291 -38.57 -15.89 -30.39
CA SER A 291 -37.59 -16.67 -29.64
C SER A 291 -36.68 -17.55 -30.52
N GLY A 292 -36.87 -17.52 -31.84
CA GLY A 292 -35.98 -18.09 -32.85
C GLY A 292 -36.42 -19.43 -33.43
N SER A 293 -37.67 -19.84 -33.23
CA SER A 293 -38.22 -21.07 -33.83
C SER A 293 -38.60 -20.83 -35.30
N CYS A 294 -38.31 -21.80 -36.17
CA CYS A 294 -38.73 -21.75 -37.57
C CYS A 294 -40.17 -22.24 -37.74
N GLU A 295 -40.85 -21.77 -38.80
CA GLU A 295 -42.29 -22.03 -39.02
C GLU A 295 -42.62 -23.52 -39.14
N TYR A 296 -41.77 -24.28 -39.84
CA TYR A 296 -41.90 -25.73 -39.92
C TYR A 296 -41.78 -26.41 -38.55
N GLY A 297 -40.83 -25.95 -37.71
CA GLY A 297 -40.61 -26.51 -36.38
C GLY A 297 -41.80 -26.29 -35.44
N ILE A 298 -42.41 -25.10 -35.51
CA ILE A 298 -43.61 -24.78 -34.72
C ILE A 298 -44.77 -25.70 -35.11
N ARG A 299 -45.08 -25.79 -36.42
CA ARG A 299 -46.15 -26.67 -36.94
C ARG A 299 -45.93 -28.13 -36.57
N SER A 300 -44.72 -28.64 -36.80
CA SER A 300 -44.39 -30.04 -36.51
C SER A 300 -44.45 -30.38 -35.02
N TRP A 301 -44.13 -29.41 -34.15
CA TRP A 301 -44.27 -29.62 -32.71
C TRP A 301 -45.74 -29.63 -32.29
N CYS A 302 -46.52 -28.62 -32.71
CA CYS A 302 -47.96 -28.53 -32.41
C CYS A 302 -48.73 -29.79 -32.84
N GLU A 303 -48.51 -30.25 -34.08
CA GLU A 303 -49.13 -31.46 -34.61
C GLU A 303 -48.85 -32.69 -33.75
N ALA A 304 -47.60 -32.86 -33.30
CA ALA A 304 -47.20 -34.04 -32.54
C ALA A 304 -47.68 -34.07 -31.10
N VAL A 305 -47.98 -32.90 -30.52
CA VAL A 305 -48.50 -32.78 -29.14
C VAL A 305 -50.01 -32.58 -29.11
N GLY A 306 -50.66 -32.51 -30.27
CA GLY A 306 -52.11 -32.35 -30.41
C GLY A 306 -52.61 -30.93 -30.14
N LEU A 307 -51.78 -29.91 -30.34
CA LEU A 307 -52.19 -28.51 -30.31
C LEU A 307 -52.54 -28.04 -31.72
N ASP A 308 -53.67 -27.36 -31.88
CA ASP A 308 -54.04 -26.77 -33.17
C ASP A 308 -53.14 -25.56 -33.45
N TYR A 309 -52.45 -25.60 -34.58
CA TYR A 309 -51.61 -24.49 -35.00
C TYR A 309 -52.46 -23.30 -35.47
N GLU A 310 -53.65 -23.54 -36.03
CA GLU A 310 -54.52 -22.50 -36.58
C GLU A 310 -55.18 -21.65 -35.50
N ASP A 311 -55.26 -22.14 -34.26
CA ASP A 311 -55.71 -21.37 -33.09
C ASP A 311 -54.74 -20.20 -32.78
N GLY A 312 -53.48 -20.28 -33.20
CA GLY A 312 -52.50 -19.21 -33.10
C GLY A 312 -51.95 -18.93 -31.69
N GLU A 313 -52.58 -19.48 -30.66
CA GLU A 313 -52.18 -19.33 -29.26
C GLU A 313 -52.70 -20.47 -28.38
N ALA A 314 -52.06 -20.70 -27.23
CA ALA A 314 -52.53 -21.64 -26.23
C ALA A 314 -52.17 -21.20 -24.80
N PRO A 315 -52.97 -21.60 -23.79
CA PRO A 315 -52.63 -21.38 -22.39
C PRO A 315 -51.29 -22.01 -22.00
N LEU A 316 -50.50 -21.34 -21.17
CA LEU A 316 -49.21 -21.86 -20.70
C LEU A 316 -49.35 -23.23 -20.01
N ALA A 317 -50.46 -23.50 -19.33
CA ALA A 317 -50.72 -24.79 -18.70
C ALA A 317 -50.74 -25.94 -19.73
N ASP A 318 -51.36 -25.72 -20.89
CA ASP A 318 -51.46 -26.70 -21.97
C ASP A 318 -50.10 -26.86 -22.67
N ILE A 319 -49.39 -25.74 -22.90
CA ILE A 319 -48.02 -25.77 -23.42
C ILE A 319 -47.06 -26.51 -22.49
N LEU A 320 -47.16 -26.34 -21.17
CA LEU A 320 -46.30 -27.05 -20.20
C LEU A 320 -46.59 -28.55 -20.17
N THR A 321 -47.86 -28.93 -20.29
CA THR A 321 -48.27 -30.34 -20.39
C THR A 321 -47.73 -30.97 -21.68
N ALA A 322 -47.91 -30.29 -22.81
CA ALA A 322 -47.35 -30.70 -24.10
C ALA A 322 -45.82 -30.76 -24.09
N PHE A 323 -45.16 -29.80 -23.43
CA PHE A 323 -43.71 -29.75 -23.27
C PHE A 323 -43.17 -30.93 -22.45
N GLN A 324 -43.90 -31.40 -21.43
CA GLN A 324 -43.52 -32.62 -20.71
C GLN A 324 -43.57 -33.86 -21.63
N ALA A 325 -44.57 -33.94 -22.51
CA ALA A 325 -44.70 -35.06 -23.45
C ALA A 325 -43.64 -35.02 -24.57
N ARG A 326 -43.30 -33.83 -25.08
CA ARG A 326 -42.28 -33.66 -26.13
C ARG A 326 -41.35 -32.47 -25.85
N PRO A 327 -40.32 -32.66 -25.02
CA PRO A 327 -39.42 -31.59 -24.61
C PRO A 327 -38.57 -31.08 -25.77
N GLN A 328 -38.62 -29.78 -26.04
CA GLN A 328 -37.76 -29.09 -27.00
C GLN A 328 -37.22 -27.78 -26.43
N VAL A 329 -35.98 -27.41 -26.79
CA VAL A 329 -35.33 -26.19 -26.26
C VAL A 329 -36.06 -24.94 -26.77
N GLU A 330 -36.56 -25.00 -27.99
CA GLU A 330 -37.34 -23.97 -28.68
C GLU A 330 -38.62 -23.63 -27.89
N VAL A 331 -39.31 -24.65 -27.37
CA VAL A 331 -40.51 -24.48 -26.54
C VAL A 331 -40.16 -23.79 -25.21
N ARG A 332 -39.03 -24.16 -24.58
CA ARG A 332 -38.56 -23.43 -23.38
C ARG A 332 -38.33 -21.95 -23.68
N ARG A 333 -37.75 -21.64 -24.84
CA ARG A 333 -37.49 -20.26 -25.24
C ARG A 333 -38.79 -19.49 -25.48
N ALA A 334 -39.78 -20.10 -26.13
CA ALA A 334 -41.10 -19.52 -26.33
C ALA A 334 -41.81 -19.22 -25.00
N ILE A 335 -41.82 -20.17 -24.06
CA ILE A 335 -42.40 -19.99 -22.71
C ILE A 335 -41.71 -18.82 -21.98
N LEU A 336 -40.38 -18.79 -21.98
CA LEU A 336 -39.60 -17.72 -21.34
C LEU A 336 -39.80 -16.36 -22.03
N HIS A 337 -40.11 -16.36 -23.33
CA HIS A 337 -40.44 -15.16 -24.08
C HIS A 337 -41.81 -14.62 -23.67
N ALA A 338 -42.85 -15.46 -23.68
CA ALA A 338 -44.21 -15.10 -23.27
C ALA A 338 -44.27 -14.51 -21.86
N ILE A 339 -43.56 -15.13 -20.90
CA ILE A 339 -43.49 -14.64 -19.52
C ILE A 339 -42.81 -13.27 -19.43
N ARG A 340 -41.72 -13.06 -20.19
CA ARG A 340 -41.03 -11.76 -20.23
C ARG A 340 -41.92 -10.68 -20.84
N ARG A 341 -42.65 -11.01 -21.92
CA ARG A 341 -43.64 -10.11 -22.54
C ARG A 341 -44.70 -9.68 -21.53
N GLN A 342 -45.32 -10.63 -20.83
CA GLN A 342 -46.35 -10.32 -19.84
C GLN A 342 -45.83 -9.45 -18.70
N GLN A 343 -44.64 -9.75 -18.18
CA GLN A 343 -44.01 -8.93 -17.13
C GLN A 343 -43.70 -7.51 -17.62
N ALA A 344 -43.26 -7.35 -18.86
CA ALA A 344 -43.02 -6.04 -19.46
C ALA A 344 -44.33 -5.25 -19.62
N HIS A 345 -45.43 -5.91 -19.98
CA HIS A 345 -46.75 -5.30 -20.06
C HIS A 345 -47.24 -4.82 -18.68
N LEU A 346 -47.17 -5.70 -17.66
CA LEU A 346 -47.56 -5.35 -16.29
C LEU A 346 -46.75 -4.18 -15.71
N ARG A 347 -45.45 -4.07 -16.05
CA ARG A 347 -44.60 -2.95 -15.62
C ARG A 347 -44.92 -1.62 -16.31
N LYS A 348 -45.52 -1.64 -17.49
CA LYS A 348 -45.96 -0.43 -18.19
C LYS A 348 -47.35 0.04 -17.72
N ALA A 349 -48.15 -0.89 -17.21
CA ALA A 349 -49.48 -0.63 -16.70
C ALA A 349 -49.51 -0.19 -15.22
N ALA A 350 -48.44 -0.46 -14.48
CA ALA A 350 -48.18 0.04 -13.12
C ALA A 350 -47.38 1.35 -13.18
#